data_AF-A0A2R6IVB3-F1
#
_entry.id   AF-A0A2R6IVB3-F1
#
_cell.length_a   1.000
_cell.length_b   1.000
_cell.length_c   1.000
_cell.angle_alpha   90.00
_cell.angle_beta   90.00
_cell.angle_gamma   90.00
#
_symmetry.space_group_name_H-M   'P 1'
#
loop_
_entity.id
_entity.type
_entity.pdbx_description
1 polymer ?
#
loop_
_entity_poly.entity_id
_entity_poly.type
_entity_poly.pdbx_seq_one_letter_code
_entity_poly.pdbx_strand_id
1 'polypeptide(L)'
;MNRRAYAALIVGSVVTGGVVSGRSPEEQSATESPASGTGTSDPAERWTFSGSGTATTDELDLNAAPVTATFAHEGESNFIVELLTLEGESYEDVSLVSTIGRVEGSQVAEVRADGAHVVNVDADGPWELTLEQPTDPDVGALPTEATGAGLSFLGPIGFDGPTETTGSHDGESNFIVETVPLDPEAFGEIVFNEVGRFEGSTTARIDGPAFVNVVADGEWDLSFAP
;
A
#
# COMPACT_ATOMS: atom_id res chain seq x y z
N MET A 1 -0.63 46.16 3.41
CA MET A 1 -1.39 47.43 3.34
C MET A 1 -2.14 47.46 2.00
N ASN A 2 -3.38 47.97 2.02
CA ASN A 2 -4.50 47.63 1.13
C ASN A 2 -4.40 47.97 -0.38
N ARG A 3 -4.96 47.04 -1.17
CA ARG A 3 -5.96 47.17 -2.28
C ARG A 3 -5.82 48.28 -3.33
N ARG A 4 -5.97 47.90 -4.62
CA ARG A 4 -6.91 48.55 -5.56
C ARG A 4 -7.49 47.55 -6.57
N ALA A 5 -8.79 47.73 -6.82
CA ALA A 5 -9.67 46.97 -7.68
C ALA A 5 -9.71 47.51 -9.12
N TYR A 6 -10.23 46.71 -10.06
CA TYR A 6 -11.03 47.20 -11.18
C TYR A 6 -12.15 46.20 -11.51
N ALA A 7 -13.38 46.71 -11.53
CA ALA A 7 -14.55 46.07 -12.10
C ALA A 7 -14.80 46.65 -13.50
N ALA A 8 -15.31 45.84 -14.42
CA ALA A 8 -15.99 46.32 -15.62
C ALA A 8 -17.17 45.38 -15.92
N LEU A 9 -18.32 45.99 -16.18
CA LEU A 9 -19.65 45.42 -16.32
C LEU A 9 -20.23 46.10 -17.56
N ILE A 10 -20.63 45.37 -18.61
CA ILE A 10 -21.55 45.88 -19.65
C ILE A 10 -22.53 44.79 -20.09
N VAL A 11 -23.75 45.27 -20.31
CA VAL A 11 -25.07 44.66 -20.49
C VAL A 11 -25.52 44.73 -21.96
N GLY A 12 -26.46 43.85 -22.35
CA GLY A 12 -27.50 44.14 -23.35
C GLY A 12 -27.42 43.29 -24.64
N SER A 13 -28.49 42.87 -25.31
CA SER A 13 -29.93 43.11 -25.19
C SER A 13 -30.70 42.07 -26.04
N VAL A 14 -32.00 41.96 -25.76
CA VAL A 14 -33.03 41.09 -26.33
C VAL A 14 -33.53 41.58 -27.73
N VAL A 15 -34.15 40.70 -28.55
CA VAL A 15 -35.51 40.85 -29.15
C VAL A 15 -35.84 39.86 -30.31
N THR A 16 -36.80 38.97 -30.02
CA THR A 16 -37.97 38.40 -30.74
C THR A 16 -37.96 37.86 -32.19
N GLY A 17 -38.57 36.68 -32.36
CA GLY A 17 -39.75 36.52 -33.22
C GLY A 17 -39.95 35.16 -33.93
N GLY A 18 -41.11 34.52 -33.70
CA GLY A 18 -41.82 33.75 -34.75
C GLY A 18 -41.95 32.24 -34.58
N VAL A 19 -43.18 31.75 -34.60
CA VAL A 19 -43.69 30.42 -34.17
C VAL A 19 -44.04 29.55 -35.40
N VAL A 20 -43.93 28.21 -35.32
CA VAL A 20 -44.99 27.26 -35.73
C VAL A 20 -44.69 25.81 -35.32
N SER A 21 -45.78 25.16 -34.90
CA SER A 21 -45.97 23.93 -34.14
C SER A 21 -45.53 22.60 -34.76
N GLY A 22 -45.28 21.61 -33.89
CA GLY A 22 -45.38 20.19 -34.27
C GLY A 22 -44.92 19.15 -33.25
N ARG A 23 -45.86 18.68 -32.41
CA ARG A 23 -46.02 17.31 -31.88
C ARG A 23 -45.19 16.81 -30.66
N SER A 24 -45.99 16.52 -29.61
CA SER A 24 -45.97 15.38 -28.67
C SER A 24 -45.24 15.53 -27.31
N PRO A 25 -45.89 15.19 -26.18
CA PRO A 25 -45.33 15.36 -24.83
C PRO A 25 -44.51 14.15 -24.34
N GLU A 26 -43.38 14.48 -23.72
CA GLU A 26 -42.80 13.96 -22.48
C GLU A 26 -43.11 12.51 -22.06
N GLU A 27 -42.08 11.65 -22.12
CA GLU A 27 -41.48 11.04 -20.93
C GLU A 27 -40.15 10.34 -21.33
N GLN A 28 -39.05 11.09 -21.32
CA GLN A 28 -37.72 10.52 -21.11
C GLN A 28 -37.23 11.07 -19.79
N SER A 29 -37.48 10.30 -18.73
CA SER A 29 -36.91 10.58 -17.42
C SER A 29 -35.40 10.38 -17.53
N ALA A 30 -34.69 11.51 -17.52
CA ALA A 30 -33.28 11.54 -17.26
C ALA A 30 -33.05 11.03 -15.83
N THR A 31 -32.25 10.00 -15.69
CA THR A 31 -31.34 9.93 -14.55
C THR A 31 -29.98 9.61 -15.15
N GLU A 32 -29.25 10.69 -15.47
CA GLU A 32 -27.82 10.66 -15.62
C GLU A 32 -27.25 9.92 -14.41
N SER A 33 -26.66 8.76 -14.65
CA SER A 33 -25.80 8.12 -13.68
C SER A 33 -24.66 9.10 -13.37
N PRO A 34 -24.46 9.53 -12.11
CA PRO A 34 -23.28 10.31 -11.80
C PRO A 34 -22.08 9.40 -12.08
N ALA A 35 -21.22 9.87 -12.98
CA ALA A 35 -19.86 9.36 -13.12
C ALA A 35 -19.20 9.47 -11.74
N SER A 36 -19.06 8.36 -11.04
CA SER A 36 -18.18 8.29 -9.87
C SER A 36 -16.76 8.50 -10.35
N GLY A 37 -16.13 9.54 -9.82
CA GLY A 37 -14.90 10.12 -10.31
C GLY A 37 -13.75 9.13 -10.37
N THR A 38 -12.97 9.24 -11.44
CA THR A 38 -11.58 8.82 -11.45
C THR A 38 -10.83 9.69 -10.45
N GLY A 39 -10.67 9.21 -9.22
CA GLY A 39 -9.59 9.67 -8.36
C GLY A 39 -8.29 9.25 -9.03
N THR A 40 -7.59 10.20 -9.63
CA THR A 40 -6.21 9.99 -10.07
C THR A 40 -5.39 9.87 -8.80
N SER A 41 -4.99 8.63 -8.45
CA SER A 41 -4.00 8.35 -7.42
C SER A 41 -2.75 9.18 -7.67
N ASP A 42 -2.26 9.85 -6.63
CA ASP A 42 -1.00 10.59 -6.60
C ASP A 42 0.14 9.70 -7.14
N PRO A 43 1.10 10.17 -7.96
CA PRO A 43 2.28 9.39 -8.26
C PRO A 43 3.03 9.08 -6.95
N ALA A 44 2.83 7.87 -6.43
CA ALA A 44 3.67 7.32 -5.37
C ALA A 44 5.14 7.53 -5.73
N GLU A 45 5.95 7.94 -4.75
CA GLU A 45 7.39 7.99 -4.94
C GLU A 45 7.88 6.55 -5.09
N ARG A 46 8.70 6.32 -6.13
CA ARG A 46 9.14 4.99 -6.53
C ARG A 46 10.65 4.99 -6.78
N TRP A 47 11.32 4.00 -6.20
CA TRP A 47 12.74 3.75 -6.41
C TRP A 47 12.94 2.32 -6.89
N THR A 48 13.68 2.14 -7.98
CA THR A 48 13.99 0.82 -8.52
C THR A 48 15.49 0.61 -8.54
N PHE A 49 15.91 -0.54 -8.05
CA PHE A 49 17.29 -0.99 -7.93
C PHE A 49 17.43 -2.39 -8.53
N SER A 50 18.62 -2.68 -9.03
CA SER A 50 18.98 -4.00 -9.52
C SER A 50 20.47 -4.23 -9.31
N GLY A 51 20.86 -5.45 -9.03
CA GLY A 51 22.27 -5.77 -8.82
C GLY A 51 22.53 -7.26 -8.77
N SER A 52 23.72 -7.62 -8.30
CA SER A 52 24.08 -8.99 -8.01
C SER A 52 25.09 -9.04 -6.87
N GLY A 53 24.92 -9.99 -5.97
CA GLY A 53 25.72 -10.06 -4.76
C GLY A 53 25.38 -8.95 -3.76
N THR A 54 26.22 -8.80 -2.75
CA THR A 54 26.11 -7.73 -1.75
C THR A 54 26.25 -6.33 -2.38
N ALA A 55 25.35 -5.40 -2.04
CA ALA A 55 25.40 -4.01 -2.51
C ALA A 55 24.75 -3.03 -1.52
N THR A 56 25.10 -1.76 -1.66
CA THR A 56 24.38 -0.64 -1.05
C THR A 56 23.91 0.28 -2.18
N THR A 57 22.67 0.74 -2.12
CA THR A 57 22.11 1.65 -3.14
C THR A 57 22.63 3.07 -3.01
N ASP A 58 22.30 3.93 -3.98
CA ASP A 58 22.31 5.36 -3.76
C ASP A 58 21.30 5.75 -2.65
N GLU A 59 21.51 6.92 -2.06
CA GLU A 59 20.60 7.48 -1.05
C GLU A 59 19.21 7.74 -1.64
N LEU A 60 18.19 7.49 -0.84
CA LEU A 60 16.80 7.82 -1.12
C LEU A 60 16.20 8.56 0.09
N ASP A 61 15.33 9.52 -0.19
CA ASP A 61 14.58 10.22 0.84
C ASP A 61 13.25 9.47 1.07
N LEU A 62 13.00 9.06 2.30
CA LEU A 62 11.74 8.45 2.72
C LEU A 62 11.03 9.35 3.72
N ASN A 63 9.70 9.27 3.76
CA ASN A 63 8.89 9.88 4.82
C ASN A 63 8.64 8.85 5.93
N ALA A 64 8.33 9.32 7.13
CA ALA A 64 7.81 8.49 8.22
C ALA A 64 6.41 7.97 7.85
N ALA A 65 6.37 6.84 7.13
CA ALA A 65 5.19 6.16 6.64
C ALA A 65 5.56 4.74 6.18
N PRO A 66 4.60 3.83 5.98
CA PRO A 66 4.90 2.53 5.41
C PRO A 66 5.53 2.64 4.02
N VAL A 67 6.52 1.79 3.77
CA VAL A 67 7.13 1.57 2.46
C VAL A 67 6.80 0.17 1.99
N THR A 68 6.36 0.04 0.75
CA THR A 68 6.14 -1.26 0.12
C THR A 68 7.37 -1.63 -0.69
N ALA A 69 7.71 -2.91 -0.69
CA ALA A 69 8.83 -3.47 -1.43
C ALA A 69 8.33 -4.61 -2.31
N THR A 70 8.67 -4.58 -3.60
CA THR A 70 8.56 -5.73 -4.50
C THR A 70 9.96 -6.14 -4.92
N PHE A 71 10.28 -7.42 -4.84
CA PHE A 71 11.63 -7.89 -5.06
C PHE A 71 11.67 -9.27 -5.72
N ALA A 72 12.80 -9.54 -6.37
CA ALA A 72 13.15 -10.84 -6.89
C ALA A 72 14.63 -11.12 -6.65
N HIS A 73 14.97 -12.37 -6.36
CA HIS A 73 16.33 -12.86 -6.21
C HIS A 73 16.46 -14.25 -6.82
N GLU A 74 17.55 -14.46 -7.56
CA GLU A 74 17.80 -15.69 -8.33
C GLU A 74 18.97 -16.53 -7.79
N GLY A 75 19.50 -16.18 -6.61
CA GLY A 75 20.56 -16.94 -5.94
C GLY A 75 20.04 -18.12 -5.12
N GLU A 76 20.96 -18.86 -4.48
CA GLU A 76 20.66 -20.08 -3.73
C GLU A 76 20.89 -19.91 -2.21
N SER A 77 21.47 -18.80 -1.80
CA SER A 77 21.81 -18.47 -0.42
C SER A 77 20.96 -17.31 0.10
N ASN A 78 21.41 -16.67 1.18
CA ASN A 78 20.74 -15.52 1.80
C ASN A 78 20.34 -14.47 0.77
N PHE A 79 19.12 -13.96 0.91
CA PHE A 79 18.67 -12.71 0.35
C PHE A 79 18.10 -11.86 1.49
N ILE A 80 18.89 -10.89 1.92
CA ILE A 80 18.58 -10.00 3.03
C ILE A 80 18.56 -8.58 2.48
N VAL A 81 17.47 -7.86 2.72
CA VAL A 81 17.31 -6.47 2.31
C VAL A 81 16.91 -5.66 3.54
N GLU A 82 17.72 -4.64 3.85
CA GLU A 82 17.53 -3.76 4.99
C GLU A 82 17.56 -2.30 4.53
N LEU A 83 16.65 -1.49 5.07
CA LEU A 83 16.69 -0.03 4.98
C LEU A 83 17.45 0.51 6.19
N LEU A 84 18.56 1.19 5.93
CA LEU A 84 19.37 1.86 6.93
C LEU A 84 19.02 3.36 6.92
N THR A 85 18.55 3.88 8.06
CA THR A 85 18.30 5.31 8.26
C THR A 85 19.64 6.05 8.48
N LEU A 86 19.92 7.02 7.61
CA LEU A 86 21.12 7.87 7.71
C LEU A 86 20.84 9.19 8.43
N GLU A 87 19.63 9.72 8.27
CA GLU A 87 19.14 10.92 8.94
C GLU A 87 17.80 10.63 9.62
N GLY A 88 17.65 11.06 10.88
CA GLY A 88 16.44 10.78 11.66
C GLY A 88 16.71 10.58 13.15
N GLU A 89 15.65 10.55 13.96
CA GLU A 89 15.75 10.27 15.40
C GLU A 89 15.80 8.75 15.71
N SER A 90 15.38 7.90 14.76
CA SER A 90 15.52 6.44 14.84
C SER A 90 16.73 5.96 14.04
N TYR A 91 17.66 5.25 14.71
CA TYR A 91 18.76 4.53 14.06
C TYR A 91 18.42 3.04 13.93
N GLU A 92 17.14 2.70 13.80
CA GLU A 92 16.71 1.31 13.67
C GLU A 92 16.72 0.92 12.19
N ASP A 93 17.47 -0.13 11.87
CA ASP A 93 17.44 -0.75 10.55
C ASP A 93 16.08 -1.41 10.35
N VAL A 94 15.45 -1.16 9.21
CA VAL A 94 14.14 -1.74 8.85
C VAL A 94 14.37 -2.93 7.91
N SER A 95 14.08 -4.14 8.39
CA SER A 95 14.17 -5.35 7.55
C SER A 95 12.99 -5.40 6.57
N LEU A 96 13.28 -5.47 5.27
CA LEU A 96 12.27 -5.61 4.22
C LEU A 96 12.03 -7.07 3.84
N VAL A 97 13.10 -7.86 3.79
CA VAL A 97 13.04 -9.31 3.56
C VAL A 97 14.29 -9.97 4.09
N SER A 98 14.14 -11.18 4.64
CA SER A 98 15.22 -12.05 5.07
C SER A 98 14.84 -13.50 4.76
N THR A 99 15.38 -14.03 3.66
CA THR A 99 15.08 -15.38 3.18
C THR A 99 16.33 -16.08 2.64
N ILE A 100 16.20 -17.36 2.28
CA ILE A 100 17.25 -18.16 1.67
C ILE A 100 16.74 -18.71 0.34
N GLY A 101 17.54 -18.55 -0.70
CA GLY A 101 17.31 -19.09 -2.03
C GLY A 101 16.61 -18.11 -2.97
N ARG A 102 16.01 -18.67 -4.02
CA ARG A 102 15.24 -17.93 -5.00
C ARG A 102 13.94 -17.44 -4.37
N VAL A 103 13.62 -16.18 -4.60
CA VAL A 103 12.35 -15.60 -4.16
C VAL A 103 11.85 -14.58 -5.18
N GLU A 104 10.54 -14.52 -5.35
CA GLU A 104 9.82 -13.39 -5.94
C GLU A 104 8.67 -13.10 -4.96
N GLY A 105 8.49 -11.84 -4.59
CA GLY A 105 7.44 -11.49 -3.63
C GLY A 105 7.39 -10.02 -3.31
N SER A 106 6.53 -9.69 -2.36
CA SER A 106 6.39 -8.33 -1.85
C SER A 106 6.21 -8.30 -0.35
N GLN A 107 6.63 -7.21 0.28
CA GLN A 107 6.48 -6.96 1.71
C GLN A 107 6.17 -5.48 1.93
N VAL A 108 5.68 -5.16 3.12
CA VAL A 108 5.50 -3.78 3.58
C VAL A 108 6.15 -3.65 4.94
N ALA A 109 6.84 -2.54 5.17
CA ALA A 109 7.50 -2.25 6.43
C ALA A 109 7.24 -0.81 6.86
N GLU A 110 7.32 -0.58 8.17
CA GLU A 110 7.13 0.74 8.76
C GLU A 110 8.44 1.53 8.76
N VAL A 111 8.43 2.73 8.18
CA VAL A 111 9.52 3.71 8.32
C VAL A 111 9.08 4.75 9.36
N ARG A 112 9.88 4.92 10.41
CA ARG A 112 9.56 5.82 11.53
C ARG A 112 10.26 7.17 11.50
N ALA A 113 11.24 7.34 10.62
CA ALA A 113 11.97 8.59 10.46
C ALA A 113 11.91 9.09 9.03
N ASP A 114 11.68 10.38 8.89
CA ASP A 114 11.88 11.08 7.63
C ASP A 114 13.37 11.27 7.33
N GLY A 115 13.71 11.32 6.05
CA GLY A 115 15.03 11.76 5.58
C GLY A 115 15.78 10.69 4.79
N ALA A 116 17.10 10.86 4.72
CA ALA A 116 17.96 10.01 3.92
C ALA A 116 18.06 8.59 4.47
N HIS A 117 17.88 7.62 3.57
CA HIS A 117 18.03 6.19 3.79
C HIS A 117 18.93 5.60 2.70
N VAL A 118 19.49 4.43 2.96
CA VAL A 118 20.08 3.55 1.94
C VAL A 118 19.52 2.14 2.09
N VAL A 119 19.45 1.42 0.97
CA VAL A 119 19.16 -0.01 1.00
C VAL A 119 20.46 -0.79 1.02
N ASN A 120 20.63 -1.66 2.00
CA ASN A 120 21.66 -2.69 2.01
C ASN A 120 21.06 -4.01 1.54
N VAL A 121 21.71 -4.65 0.58
CA VAL A 121 21.35 -5.97 0.07
C VAL A 121 22.51 -6.92 0.34
N ASP A 122 22.25 -8.04 1.02
CA ASP A 122 23.15 -9.19 1.07
C ASP A 122 22.55 -10.35 0.27
N ALA A 123 23.25 -10.75 -0.78
CA ALA A 123 22.78 -11.71 -1.77
C ALA A 123 23.94 -12.52 -2.34
N ASP A 124 23.67 -13.69 -2.93
CA ASP A 124 24.65 -14.47 -3.69
C ASP A 124 24.36 -14.54 -5.20
N GLY A 125 23.20 -14.04 -5.64
CA GLY A 125 22.75 -14.03 -7.03
C GLY A 125 22.34 -12.64 -7.53
N PRO A 126 21.78 -12.55 -8.75
CA PRO A 126 21.16 -11.33 -9.24
C PRO A 126 19.84 -11.06 -8.52
N TRP A 127 19.50 -9.78 -8.36
CA TRP A 127 18.31 -9.32 -7.67
C TRP A 127 17.74 -8.04 -8.30
N GLU A 128 16.44 -7.84 -8.09
CA GLU A 128 15.69 -6.63 -8.42
C GLU A 128 14.88 -6.20 -7.19
N LEU A 129 14.75 -4.89 -6.98
CA LEU A 129 14.00 -4.30 -5.87
C LEU A 129 13.29 -3.04 -6.36
N THR A 130 12.02 -2.91 -6.03
CA THR A 130 11.26 -1.67 -6.17
C THR A 130 10.65 -1.30 -4.83
N LEU A 131 10.92 -0.08 -4.38
CA LEU A 131 10.31 0.53 -3.21
C LEU A 131 9.27 1.56 -3.65
N GLU A 132 8.14 1.62 -2.95
CA GLU A 132 7.09 2.63 -3.17
C GLU A 132 6.54 3.16 -1.85
N GLN A 133 6.43 4.50 -1.75
CA GLN A 133 5.66 5.20 -0.71
C GLN A 133 4.51 5.97 -1.34
N PRO A 134 3.24 5.57 -1.10
CA PRO A 134 2.10 6.34 -1.56
C PRO A 134 1.92 7.60 -0.70
N THR A 135 1.84 8.77 -1.33
CA THR A 135 1.60 10.05 -0.64
C THR A 135 0.16 10.19 -0.14
N ASP A 136 -0.80 9.61 -0.86
CA ASP A 136 -2.23 9.59 -0.53
C ASP A 136 -2.83 8.24 -1.00
N PRO A 137 -2.58 7.14 -0.26
CA PRO A 137 -3.04 5.83 -0.69
C PRO A 137 -4.57 5.73 -0.65
N ASP A 138 -5.15 5.13 -1.70
CA ASP A 138 -6.57 4.77 -1.70
C ASP A 138 -6.80 3.63 -0.71
N VAL A 139 -7.52 3.93 0.37
CA VAL A 139 -7.80 2.97 1.46
C VAL A 139 -8.98 2.09 1.06
N GLY A 140 -8.70 0.81 0.82
CA GLY A 140 -9.71 -0.19 0.51
C GLY A 140 -10.61 -0.53 1.69
N ALA A 141 -11.81 -1.05 1.41
CA ALA A 141 -12.65 -1.65 2.44
C ALA A 141 -12.07 -2.99 2.91
N LEU A 142 -12.43 -3.42 4.13
CA LEU A 142 -12.08 -4.75 4.65
C LEU A 142 -12.56 -5.86 3.67
N PRO A 143 -11.65 -6.63 3.06
CA PRO A 143 -12.05 -7.73 2.19
C PRO A 143 -12.66 -8.87 3.03
N THR A 144 -13.61 -9.61 2.47
CA THR A 144 -14.13 -10.82 3.14
C THR A 144 -13.11 -11.96 3.11
N GLU A 145 -12.38 -12.08 2.00
CA GLU A 145 -11.40 -13.14 1.75
C GLU A 145 -10.22 -12.56 0.97
N ALA A 146 -9.03 -13.10 1.20
CA ALA A 146 -7.82 -12.87 0.44
C ALA A 146 -6.98 -14.15 0.38
N THR A 147 -6.34 -14.39 -0.75
CA THR A 147 -5.53 -15.59 -0.99
C THR A 147 -4.20 -15.20 -1.61
N GLY A 148 -3.14 -15.94 -1.34
CA GLY A 148 -1.86 -15.74 -1.98
C GLY A 148 -0.89 -16.89 -1.72
N ALA A 149 0.36 -16.68 -2.09
CA ALA A 149 1.44 -17.63 -1.84
C ALA A 149 2.73 -16.88 -1.55
N GLY A 150 3.55 -17.43 -0.64
CA GLY A 150 4.82 -16.83 -0.26
C GLY A 150 4.67 -15.45 0.40
N LEU A 151 5.73 -14.64 0.28
CA LEU A 151 5.81 -13.27 0.80
C LEU A 151 4.87 -12.34 0.03
N SER A 152 3.95 -11.69 0.74
CA SER A 152 3.02 -10.73 0.15
C SER A 152 2.51 -9.72 1.16
N PHE A 153 1.70 -8.76 0.70
CA PHE A 153 0.91 -7.89 1.56
C PHE A 153 -0.43 -7.56 0.91
N LEU A 154 -1.39 -7.13 1.73
CA LEU A 154 -2.69 -6.61 1.31
C LEU A 154 -2.84 -5.14 1.71
N GLY A 155 -3.57 -4.37 0.90
CA GLY A 155 -4.07 -3.06 1.29
C GLY A 155 -3.37 -1.85 0.66
N PRO A 156 -3.50 -0.67 1.28
CA PRO A 156 -4.01 -0.47 2.64
C PRO A 156 -5.53 -0.71 2.76
N ILE A 157 -5.95 -1.23 3.91
CA ILE A 157 -7.32 -1.60 4.26
C ILE A 157 -7.79 -0.74 5.43
N GLY A 158 -9.02 -0.25 5.37
CA GLY A 158 -9.67 0.46 6.47
C GLY A 158 -10.20 -0.54 7.51
N PHE A 159 -9.67 -0.46 8.74
CA PHE A 159 -10.17 -1.19 9.90
C PHE A 159 -10.87 -0.25 10.89
N ASP A 160 -11.94 -0.76 11.51
CA ASP A 160 -12.80 -0.02 12.46
C ASP A 160 -12.78 -0.64 13.88
N GLY A 161 -11.74 -1.41 14.22
CA GLY A 161 -11.52 -1.97 15.56
C GLY A 161 -11.39 -3.50 15.59
N PRO A 162 -12.09 -4.20 16.51
CA PRO A 162 -12.04 -5.67 16.58
C PRO A 162 -12.34 -6.31 15.23
N THR A 163 -11.43 -7.14 14.74
CA THR A 163 -11.56 -7.87 13.49
C THR A 163 -11.22 -9.34 13.78
N GLU A 164 -12.19 -10.23 13.56
CA GLU A 164 -11.94 -11.67 13.54
C GLU A 164 -11.27 -12.04 12.23
N THR A 165 -10.10 -12.65 12.32
CA THR A 165 -9.34 -13.15 11.17
C THR A 165 -9.25 -14.66 11.29
N THR A 166 -9.63 -15.37 10.23
CA THR A 166 -9.34 -16.81 10.07
C THR A 166 -8.27 -16.96 8.99
N GLY A 167 -7.26 -17.78 9.26
CA GLY A 167 -6.16 -18.01 8.34
C GLY A 167 -5.84 -19.48 8.14
N SER A 168 -5.32 -19.82 6.96
CA SER A 168 -4.66 -21.09 6.66
C SER A 168 -3.33 -20.85 5.95
N HIS A 169 -2.40 -21.77 6.15
CA HIS A 169 -1.11 -21.82 5.49
C HIS A 169 -0.69 -23.27 5.29
N ASP A 170 -0.18 -23.63 4.12
CA ASP A 170 0.20 -25.01 3.80
C ASP A 170 1.71 -25.27 3.76
N GLY A 171 2.54 -24.23 3.96
CA GLY A 171 3.99 -24.30 3.96
C GLY A 171 4.60 -24.92 5.22
N GLU A 172 5.93 -24.93 5.28
CA GLU A 172 6.71 -25.61 6.33
C GLU A 172 7.45 -24.64 7.26
N SER A 173 7.53 -23.36 6.88
CA SER A 173 8.28 -22.31 7.59
C SER A 173 7.33 -21.32 8.27
N ASN A 174 7.82 -20.11 8.59
CA ASN A 174 7.03 -19.09 9.27
C ASN A 174 5.74 -18.76 8.49
N PHE A 175 4.63 -18.70 9.22
CA PHE A 175 3.41 -18.03 8.82
C PHE A 175 3.16 -16.88 9.78
N ILE A 176 3.60 -15.69 9.38
CA ILE A 176 3.40 -14.46 10.15
C ILE A 176 2.45 -13.58 9.38
N VAL A 177 1.41 -13.13 10.05
CA VAL A 177 0.47 -12.13 9.55
C VAL A 177 0.45 -11.00 10.55
N GLU A 178 0.81 -9.81 10.12
CA GLU A 178 0.86 -8.61 10.96
C GLU A 178 0.31 -7.40 10.23
N THR A 179 -0.10 -6.38 10.97
CA THR A 179 -0.53 -5.11 10.37
C THR A 179 0.58 -4.08 10.39
N VAL A 180 0.64 -3.28 9.33
CA VAL A 180 1.52 -2.12 9.23
C VAL A 180 0.64 -0.88 9.07
N PRO A 181 0.39 -0.10 10.14
CA PRO A 181 -0.49 1.06 10.12
C PRO A 181 0.01 2.15 9.16
N LEU A 182 -0.91 2.88 8.52
CA LEU A 182 -0.55 4.08 7.75
C LEU A 182 -0.11 5.25 8.65
N ASP A 183 -0.60 5.28 9.89
CA ASP A 183 -0.17 6.25 10.90
C ASP A 183 1.16 5.79 11.52
N PRO A 184 2.28 6.51 11.31
CA PRO A 184 3.59 6.15 11.85
C PRO A 184 3.67 6.25 13.39
N GLU A 185 2.68 6.87 14.04
CA GLU A 185 2.57 6.90 15.51
C GLU A 185 1.78 5.69 16.06
N ALA A 186 1.10 4.93 15.20
CA ALA A 186 0.35 3.75 15.58
C ALA A 186 1.25 2.50 15.64
N PHE A 187 0.80 1.50 16.41
CA PHE A 187 1.50 0.21 16.52
C PHE A 187 0.77 -0.84 15.68
N GLY A 188 1.55 -1.63 14.94
CA GLY A 188 1.05 -2.82 14.27
C GLY A 188 0.62 -3.91 15.25
N GLU A 189 -0.21 -4.82 14.76
CA GLU A 189 -0.72 -5.98 15.49
C GLU A 189 -0.24 -7.27 14.84
N ILE A 190 0.29 -8.19 15.64
CA ILE A 190 0.60 -9.55 15.19
C ILE A 190 -0.68 -10.36 15.26
N VAL A 191 -1.23 -10.69 14.10
CA VAL A 191 -2.45 -11.50 13.96
C VAL A 191 -2.13 -12.98 14.07
N PHE A 192 -1.12 -13.45 13.34
CA PHE A 192 -0.62 -14.83 13.42
C PHE A 192 0.91 -14.82 13.50
N ASN A 193 1.47 -15.76 14.25
CA ASN A 193 2.91 -16.02 14.30
C ASN A 193 3.12 -17.51 14.58
N GLU A 194 3.12 -18.27 13.51
CA GLU A 194 3.11 -19.73 13.55
C GLU A 194 4.24 -20.29 12.69
N VAL A 195 4.54 -21.57 12.86
CA VAL A 195 5.55 -22.27 12.07
C VAL A 195 4.94 -23.53 11.46
N GLY A 196 5.08 -23.65 10.15
CA GLY A 196 4.56 -24.75 9.35
C GLY A 196 3.09 -24.57 8.97
N ARG A 197 2.44 -25.70 8.70
CA ARG A 197 1.03 -25.74 8.33
C ARG A 197 0.17 -25.18 9.46
N PHE A 198 -0.74 -24.29 9.10
CA PHE A 198 -1.64 -23.61 10.03
C PHE A 198 -3.08 -23.62 9.52
N GLU A 199 -4.03 -23.71 10.46
CA GLU A 199 -5.44 -23.43 10.26
C GLU A 199 -6.01 -22.96 11.61
N GLY A 200 -6.55 -21.75 11.66
CA GLY A 200 -7.05 -21.18 12.91
C GLY A 200 -7.66 -19.80 12.76
N SER A 201 -8.18 -19.27 13.86
CA SER A 201 -8.74 -17.93 13.92
C SER A 201 -8.35 -17.18 15.19
N THR A 202 -8.33 -15.86 15.11
CA THR A 202 -8.10 -14.96 16.23
C THR A 202 -8.91 -13.68 16.04
N THR A 203 -9.06 -12.89 17.09
CA THR A 203 -9.58 -11.52 17.00
C THR A 203 -8.50 -10.55 17.43
N ALA A 204 -8.07 -9.67 16.53
CA ALA A 204 -7.18 -8.57 16.83
C ALA A 204 -7.97 -7.26 16.83
N ARG A 205 -7.53 -6.27 17.60
CA ARG A 205 -8.09 -4.91 17.48
C ARG A 205 -7.16 -4.11 16.58
N ILE A 206 -7.63 -3.77 15.39
CA ILE A 206 -6.87 -3.00 14.42
C ILE A 206 -7.63 -1.69 14.22
N ASP A 207 -7.02 -0.58 14.60
CA ASP A 207 -7.64 0.74 14.55
C ASP A 207 -7.05 1.54 13.37
N GLY A 208 -7.91 1.96 12.43
CA GLY A 208 -7.54 2.81 11.31
C GLY A 208 -6.96 2.05 10.09
N PRO A 209 -6.55 2.78 9.05
CA PRO A 209 -6.00 2.19 7.84
C PRO A 209 -4.66 1.51 8.08
N ALA A 210 -4.51 0.28 7.60
CA ALA A 210 -3.27 -0.49 7.69
C ALA A 210 -3.09 -1.42 6.49
N PHE A 211 -1.84 -1.73 6.17
CA PHE A 211 -1.54 -2.91 5.36
C PHE A 211 -1.60 -4.17 6.21
N VAL A 212 -1.84 -5.32 5.59
CA VAL A 212 -1.64 -6.64 6.19
C VAL A 212 -0.43 -7.27 5.53
N ASN A 213 0.68 -7.38 6.25
CA ASN A 213 1.90 -8.03 5.79
C ASN A 213 1.82 -9.54 6.04
N VAL A 214 2.23 -10.34 5.07
CA VAL A 214 2.21 -11.81 5.15
C VAL A 214 3.60 -12.36 4.84
N VAL A 215 4.20 -13.01 5.81
CA VAL A 215 5.42 -13.81 5.65
C VAL A 215 5.00 -15.28 5.63
N ALA A 216 5.19 -15.94 4.49
CA ALA A 216 4.85 -17.34 4.26
C ALA A 216 5.82 -17.99 3.28
N ASP A 217 5.90 -19.33 3.28
CA ASP A 217 6.62 -20.13 2.28
C ASP A 217 5.71 -21.07 1.47
N GLY A 218 4.40 -21.06 1.74
CA GLY A 218 3.38 -21.81 1.01
C GLY A 218 2.19 -20.95 0.56
N GLU A 219 1.13 -21.62 0.08
CA GLU A 219 -0.17 -21.01 -0.17
C GLU A 219 -0.83 -20.64 1.15
N TRP A 220 -1.55 -19.52 1.16
CA TRP A 220 -2.28 -19.03 2.30
C TRP A 220 -3.63 -18.44 1.91
N ASP A 221 -4.57 -18.52 2.85
CA ASP A 221 -5.89 -17.91 2.77
C ASP A 221 -6.13 -17.12 4.05
N LEU A 222 -6.77 -15.97 3.92
CA LEU A 222 -7.23 -15.12 5.02
C LEU A 222 -8.69 -14.76 4.78
N SER A 223 -9.49 -14.77 5.84
CA SER A 223 -10.83 -14.19 5.84
C SER A 223 -11.00 -13.27 7.03
N PHE A 224 -11.79 -12.22 6.85
CA PHE A 224 -11.94 -11.15 7.83
C PHE A 224 -13.42 -10.90 8.11
N ALA A 225 -13.74 -10.67 9.39
CA ALA A 225 -15.06 -10.26 9.85
C ALA A 225 -14.94 -9.15 10.92
N PRO A 226 -15.74 -8.08 10.84
CA PRO A 226 -15.77 -7.01 11.85
C PRO A 226 -16.51 -7.41 13.14
#